data_AF-A0A6J4PJ60-F1
#
_entry.id   AF-A0A6J4PJ60-F1
#
_cell.length_a   1.000
_cell.length_b   1.000
_cell.length_c   1.000
_cell.angle_alpha   90.00
_cell.angle_beta   90.00
_cell.angle_gamma   90.00
#
_symmetry.space_group_name_H-M   'P 1'
#
loop_
_entity.id
_entity.type
_entity.pdbx_description
1 polymer ?
#
loop_
_entity_poly.entity_id
_entity_poly.type
_entity_poly.pdbx_seq_one_letter_code
_entity_poly.pdbx_strand_id
1 'polypeptide(L)' 'MYRALGRPNLWLLPALALVLLMIFAVLFDNGALLAPLLGEAAGKTNYLHEFFHDGRHLLGVPGH' A
#
# COMPACT_ATOMS: atom_id res chain seq x y z
N MET A 1 18.11 35.08 -15.72
CA MET A 1 17.24 35.45 -14.58
C MET A 1 16.95 34.20 -13.78
N TYR A 2 17.44 34.14 -12.55
CA TYR A 2 17.35 32.97 -11.67
C TYR A 2 15.91 32.81 -11.18
N ARG A 3 15.32 31.65 -11.44
CA ARG A 3 13.99 31.27 -10.97
C ARG A 3 14.06 31.21 -9.44
N ALA A 4 13.40 32.15 -8.75
CA ALA A 4 13.22 32.08 -7.32
C ALA A 4 12.33 30.86 -7.01
N LEU A 5 12.96 29.70 -6.85
CA LEU A 5 12.31 28.55 -6.23
C LEU A 5 12.05 28.97 -4.78
N GLY A 6 10.80 29.31 -4.48
CA GLY A 6 10.36 29.56 -3.11
C GLY A 6 10.82 28.43 -2.20
N ARG A 7 11.09 28.74 -0.93
CA ARG A 7 11.61 27.78 0.06
C ARG A 7 10.81 26.47 -0.05
N PRO A 8 11.45 25.32 -0.35
CA PRO A 8 10.74 24.07 -0.51
C PRO A 8 10.02 23.75 0.80
N ASN A 9 8.71 23.54 0.74
CA ASN A 9 7.98 23.07 1.89
C ASN A 9 8.37 21.62 2.15
N LEU A 10 9.30 21.41 3.08
CA LEU A 10 9.86 20.10 3.41
C LEU A 10 8.78 19.11 3.90
N TRP A 11 7.61 19.60 4.33
CA TRP A 11 6.47 18.76 4.70
C TRP A 11 5.79 18.06 3.52
N LEU A 12 6.03 18.49 2.29
CA LEU A 12 5.45 17.85 1.10
C LEU A 12 5.95 16.43 0.91
N LEU A 13 7.21 16.14 1.25
CA LEU A 13 7.78 14.80 1.13
C LEU A 13 7.15 13.78 2.09
N PRO A 14 7.09 14.02 3.42
CA PRO A 14 6.41 13.09 4.32
C PRO A 14 4.90 13.03 4.05
N ALA A 15 4.25 14.13 3.64
CA ALA A 15 2.85 14.09 3.24
C ALA A 15 2.62 13.20 2.01
N LEU A 16 3.48 13.31 0.98
CA LEU A 16 3.44 12.44 -0.18
C LEU A 16 3.69 10.97 0.21
N ALA A 17 4.69 10.71 1.05
CA ALA A 17 4.97 9.36 1.54
C ALA A 17 3.78 8.77 2.30
N LEU A 18 3.09 9.57 3.13
CA LEU A 18 1.88 9.14 3.85
C LEU A 18 0.73 8.84 2.89
N VAL A 19 0.51 9.67 1.87
CA VAL A 19 -0.51 9.42 0.83
C VAL A 19 -0.20 8.13 0.08
N LEU A 20 1.05 7.91 -0.32
CA LEU A 20 1.47 6.69 -0.99
C LEU A 20 1.33 5.46 -0.09
N LEU A 21 1.61 5.59 1.21
CA LEU A 21 1.41 4.51 2.18
C LEU A 21 -0.07 4.17 2.35
N MET A 22 -0.96 5.17 2.39
CA MET A 22 -2.41 4.95 2.45
C MET A 22 -2.91 4.26 1.18
N ILE A 23 -2.46 4.71 0.01
CA ILE A 23 -2.78 4.08 -1.28
C ILE A 23 -2.27 2.63 -1.29
N PHE A 24 -1.02 2.41 -0.88
CA PHE A 24 -0.45 1.07 -0.75
C PHE A 24 -1.27 0.20 0.19
N ALA A 25 -1.63 0.67 1.38
CA ALA A 25 -2.43 -0.09 2.34
C ALA A 25 -3.81 -0.46 1.76
N VAL A 26 -4.46 0.48 1.07
CA VAL A 26 -5.76 0.23 0.42
C VAL A 26 -5.62 -0.77 -0.73
N LEU A 27 -4.56 -0.71 -1.54
CA LEU A 27 -4.35 -1.61 -2.68
C LEU A 27 -3.80 -2.98 -2.28
N PHE A 28 -2.98 -3.03 -1.24
CA PHE A 28 -2.32 -4.24 -0.76
C PHE A 28 -3.22 -5.07 0.15
N ASP A 29 -4.08 -4.43 0.93
CA ASP A 29 -4.98 -5.11 1.88
C ASP A 29 -6.42 -4.61 1.80
N ASN A 30 -6.98 -4.55 0.57
CA ASN A 30 -8.39 -4.22 0.36
C ASN A 30 -9.35 -5.29 0.89
N GLY A 31 -8.88 -6.52 1.11
CA GLY A 31 -9.72 -7.65 1.52
C GLY A 31 -10.53 -7.34 2.78
N ALA A 32 -9.89 -6.76 3.80
CA ALA A 32 -10.58 -6.37 5.04
C ALA A 32 -11.56 -5.19 4.84
N LEU A 33 -11.20 -4.22 4.00
CA LEU A 33 -12.04 -3.04 3.72
C LEU A 33 -13.29 -3.40 2.91
N LEU A 34 -13.16 -4.35 1.98
CA LEU A 34 -14.24 -4.77 1.09
C LEU A 34 -15.05 -5.95 1.62
N ALA A 35 -14.58 -6.65 2.66
CA ALA A 35 -15.28 -7.79 3.26
C ALA A 35 -16.75 -7.50 3.62
N PRO A 36 -17.14 -6.32 4.16
CA PRO A 36 -18.54 -6.01 4.43
C PRO A 36 -19.43 -5.95 3.18
N LEU A 37 -18.85 -5.64 2.01
CA LEU A 37 -19.57 -5.48 0.74
C LEU A 37 -19.53 -6.75 -0.13
N LEU A 38 -18.37 -7.40 -0.19
CA LEU A 38 -18.08 -8.52 -1.11
C LEU A 38 -17.96 -9.87 -0.40
N GLY A 39 -18.01 -9.90 0.93
CA GLY A 39 -17.85 -11.13 1.73
C GLY A 39 -16.49 -11.79 1.47
N GLU A 40 -16.48 -13.13 1.38
CA GLU A 40 -15.24 -13.89 1.15
C GLU A 40 -14.53 -13.59 -0.17
N ALA A 41 -15.25 -13.05 -1.16
CA ALA A 41 -14.64 -12.66 -2.42
C ALA A 41 -13.60 -11.54 -2.23
N ALA A 42 -13.76 -10.69 -1.21
CA ALA A 42 -12.81 -9.62 -0.90
C ALA A 42 -11.42 -10.16 -0.55
N GLY A 43 -11.35 -11.22 0.27
CA GLY A 43 -10.08 -11.86 0.62
C GLY A 43 -9.50 -12.66 -0.54
N LYS A 44 -10.32 -13.48 -1.21
CA LYS A 44 -9.88 -14.36 -2.31
C LYS A 44 -9.38 -13.62 -3.54
N THR A 45 -9.84 -12.39 -3.76
CA THR A 45 -9.43 -11.54 -4.89
C THR A 45 -8.33 -10.54 -4.52
N ASN A 46 -7.76 -10.64 -3.31
CA ASN A 46 -6.68 -9.78 -2.86
C ASN A 46 -5.33 -10.24 -3.44
N TYR A 47 -5.19 -10.13 -4.77
CA TYR A 47 -4.04 -10.68 -5.50
C TYR A 47 -2.69 -10.08 -5.08
N LEU A 48 -2.66 -8.80 -4.70
CA LEU A 48 -1.45 -8.16 -4.20
C LEU A 48 -1.05 -8.76 -2.85
N HIS A 49 -2.00 -8.91 -1.92
CA HIS A 49 -1.75 -9.59 -0.65
C HIS A 49 -1.18 -10.98 -0.87
N GLU A 50 -1.84 -11.81 -1.67
CA GLU A 50 -1.42 -13.19 -1.93
C GLU A 50 -0.06 -13.27 -2.63
N PHE A 51 0.22 -12.38 -3.60
CA PHE A 51 1.52 -12.33 -4.28
C PHE A 51 2.68 -12.06 -3.32
N PHE A 52 2.54 -11.09 -2.42
CA PHE A 52 3.58 -10.78 -1.44
C PHE A 52 3.61 -11.79 -0.29
N HIS A 53 2.46 -12.35 0.07
CA HIS A 53 2.34 -13.46 1.00
C HIS A 53 3.11 -14.69 0.49
N ASP A 54 2.99 -15.04 -0.78
CA ASP A 54 3.75 -16.13 -1.41
C ASP A 54 5.22 -15.76 -1.62
N GLY A 55 5.50 -14.49 -1.95
CA GLY A 55 6.86 -13.98 -2.06
C GLY A 55 7.66 -14.15 -0.77
N ARG A 56 7.06 -13.92 0.41
CA ARG A 56 7.75 -14.15 1.69
C ARG A 56 8.04 -15.63 1.94
N HIS A 57 7.12 -16.52 1.54
CA HIS A 57 7.32 -17.96 1.63
C HIS A 57 8.46 -18.43 0.72
N LEU A 58 8.54 -17.87 -0.49
CA LEU A 58 9.63 -18.15 -1.44
C LEU A 58 10.98 -17.64 -0.91
N LEU A 59 11.00 -16.56 -0.14
CA LEU A 59 12.19 -16.04 0.53
C LEU A 59 12.51 -16.76 1.85
N GLY A 60 11.80 -17.85 2.17
CA GLY A 60 12.06 -18.68 3.36
C GLY A 60 11.60 -18.05 4.67
N VAL A 61 10.81 -16.98 4.62
CA VAL A 61 10.19 -16.40 5.82
C VAL A 61 9.04 -17.32 6.23
N PRO A 62 9.06 -17.88 7.46
CA PRO A 62 8.00 -18.76 7.90
C PRO A 62 6.64 -18.05 7.91
N GLY A 63 5.63 -18.71 7.35
CA GLY A 63 4.21 -18.33 7.44
C GLY A 63 3.58 -18.79 8.74
N HIS A 64 2.33 -18.37 8.97
CA HIS A 64 1.50 -18.88 10.06
C HIS A 64 0.99 -20.30 9.75
#